data_AF-A0A2E7UME1-F1
#
_entry.id   AF-A0A2E7UME1-F1
#
_cell.length_a   1.000
_cell.length_b   1.000
_cell.length_c   1.000
_cell.angle_alpha   90.00
_cell.angle_beta   90.00
_cell.angle_gamma   90.00
#
_symmetry.space_group_name_H-M   'P 1'
#
loop_
_entity.id
_entity.type
_entity.pdbx_description
1 polymer ?
#
loop_
_entity_poly.entity_id
_entity_poly.type
_entity_poly.pdbx_seq_one_letter_code
_entity_poly.pdbx_strand_id
1 'polypeptide(L)'
;MTRLAPTLCLLIAACSGSDDPKTPSEGDGTTGSTATEDSGAPADPFAVTSCADHADPCVQIEGGDNDTLFDTVNLLEDNMTIVLGAGVWTLDNQVTIRGASGISIIGQGMDETVLDFALEAVQTNGIDAVGDNFLVQDLTVKDAKKDGVRVEDSNGVVMRRVRATWTAEESPENGAYGLYPVKSENVLIEDCEAFNAADAGIYVGQTIKTIVRRNTARGNVAGIEIENTQFADVYDNLATENTGGLLIFDLPGNPIVGHDVWVHNNTIVNNNTPNFAPGGTVAMIPSGTGTVVIATRRVVVENNEYSTNNSSDVAVFSGLVIEGNADDWYLTNEELVGDMTGVQVPSDEGGIYNYQTRNIVVQGNTHSGSGTMPDASDGNAREIGMLLFFVYLGDRVDDVLYDSIGESAFSTTDATANSNDNHICVGGNTGGTFASLNIEALAARFGGDDAPGVDDLFRPPAPFTPFDCTELQGEPLPEITLD
;
A
#
# COMPACT_ATOMS: atom_id res chain seq x y z
N MET A 1 6.85 -4.34 19.08
CA MET A 1 6.32 -5.10 20.24
C MET A 1 6.92 -6.52 20.29
N THR A 2 7.59 -6.92 21.37
CA THR A 2 8.21 -8.27 21.55
C THR A 2 7.63 -9.04 22.74
N ARG A 3 6.40 -8.75 23.16
CA ARG A 3 5.84 -9.29 24.41
C ARG A 3 4.37 -9.68 24.35
N LEU A 4 4.01 -10.60 23.47
CA LEU A 4 2.81 -11.43 23.64
C LEU A 4 3.14 -12.91 23.39
N ALA A 5 3.79 -13.55 24.36
CA ALA A 5 3.73 -15.00 24.54
C ALA A 5 3.77 -15.29 26.05
N PRO A 6 2.86 -16.14 26.57
CA PRO A 6 2.97 -17.56 26.28
C PRO A 6 1.66 -18.29 25.94
N THR A 7 1.77 -19.15 24.93
CA THR A 7 1.22 -20.52 24.85
C THR A 7 -0.26 -20.73 25.23
N LEU A 8 -1.15 -20.69 24.23
CA LEU A 8 -2.42 -21.40 24.28
C LEU A 8 -2.56 -22.32 23.05
N CYS A 9 -2.16 -23.57 23.22
CA CYS A 9 -2.33 -24.62 22.23
C CYS A 9 -3.75 -25.19 22.37
N LEU A 10 -4.65 -24.90 21.42
CA LEU A 10 -5.93 -25.59 21.31
C LEU A 10 -5.95 -26.46 20.05
N LEU A 11 -6.00 -27.77 20.26
CA LEU A 11 -6.26 -28.76 19.23
C LEU A 11 -7.71 -28.63 18.74
N ILE A 12 -7.90 -28.53 17.42
CA ILE A 12 -9.16 -28.93 16.78
C ILE A 12 -8.85 -29.94 15.67
N ALA A 13 -9.59 -31.04 15.72
CA ALA A 13 -9.39 -32.24 14.94
C ALA A 13 -9.81 -32.08 13.48
N ALA A 14 -8.91 -32.42 12.55
CA ALA A 14 -9.22 -32.65 11.15
C ALA A 14 -10.01 -33.96 11.00
N CYS A 15 -11.20 -33.89 10.42
CA CYS A 15 -11.90 -35.06 9.88
C CYS A 15 -11.55 -35.19 8.40
N SER A 16 -10.86 -36.27 8.05
CA SER A 16 -10.56 -36.70 6.70
C SER A 16 -11.78 -37.36 6.06
N GLY A 17 -12.07 -36.98 4.82
CA GLY A 17 -13.04 -37.65 3.95
C GLY A 17 -12.43 -37.83 2.57
N SER A 18 -11.78 -38.97 2.38
CA SER A 18 -11.35 -39.51 1.10
C SER A 18 -12.55 -40.02 0.30
N ASP A 19 -12.62 -39.76 -0.99
CA ASP A 19 -13.05 -40.74 -2.00
C ASP A 19 -12.82 -40.20 -3.43
N ASP A 20 -12.12 -41.01 -4.23
CA ASP A 20 -11.98 -40.95 -5.67
C ASP A 20 -11.90 -42.43 -6.15
N PRO A 21 -12.13 -42.81 -7.42
CA PRO A 21 -12.64 -42.05 -8.57
C PRO A 21 -13.73 -42.83 -9.35
N LYS A 22 -14.32 -42.22 -10.39
CA LYS A 22 -14.96 -42.99 -11.49
C LYS A 22 -15.06 -42.18 -12.79
N THR A 23 -14.29 -42.59 -13.79
CA THR A 23 -14.60 -42.42 -15.22
C THR A 23 -15.69 -43.43 -15.64
N PRO A 24 -16.53 -43.11 -16.65
CA PRO A 24 -16.16 -43.53 -18.01
C PRO A 24 -16.70 -42.66 -19.18
N SER A 25 -16.03 -42.88 -20.33
CA SER A 25 -16.58 -43.01 -21.70
C SER A 25 -16.80 -41.77 -22.58
N GLU A 26 -16.18 -41.92 -23.75
CA GLU A 26 -16.26 -41.18 -25.01
C GLU A 26 -17.69 -40.95 -25.54
N GLY A 27 -17.83 -39.85 -26.27
CA GLY A 27 -18.96 -39.54 -27.16
C GLY A 27 -18.51 -38.56 -28.24
N ASP A 28 -18.33 -39.09 -29.45
CA ASP A 28 -18.04 -38.40 -30.71
C ASP A 28 -19.18 -37.46 -31.14
N GLY A 29 -18.85 -36.34 -31.80
CA GLY A 29 -19.80 -35.30 -32.17
C GLY A 29 -19.15 -34.14 -32.92
N THR A 30 -18.72 -34.40 -34.15
CA THR A 30 -18.22 -33.42 -35.11
C THR A 30 -19.35 -32.50 -35.61
N THR A 31 -19.18 -31.17 -35.52
CA THR A 31 -19.79 -30.22 -36.46
C THR A 31 -18.82 -29.07 -36.71
N GLY A 32 -18.25 -29.05 -37.92
CA GLY A 32 -17.37 -27.99 -38.39
C GLY A 32 -18.11 -26.68 -38.63
N SER A 33 -17.53 -25.61 -38.13
CA SER A 33 -17.72 -24.26 -38.65
C SER A 33 -16.39 -23.81 -39.21
N THR A 34 -16.35 -23.61 -40.52
CA THR A 34 -15.23 -23.03 -41.27
C THR A 34 -14.87 -21.67 -40.69
N ALA A 35 -13.78 -21.61 -39.93
CA ALA A 35 -13.08 -20.38 -39.66
C ALA A 35 -12.43 -19.92 -40.97
N THR A 36 -12.86 -18.78 -41.47
CA THR A 36 -12.12 -18.00 -42.45
C THR A 36 -10.75 -17.68 -41.87
N GLU A 37 -9.70 -18.24 -42.47
CA GLU A 37 -8.32 -17.79 -42.26
C GLU A 37 -8.25 -16.32 -42.68
N ASP A 38 -8.21 -15.44 -41.68
CA ASP A 38 -7.78 -14.06 -41.86
C ASP A 38 -6.28 -14.11 -42.15
N SER A 39 -5.92 -14.05 -43.42
CA SER A 39 -4.53 -13.88 -43.85
C SER A 39 -4.09 -12.42 -43.69
N GLY A 40 -4.42 -11.82 -42.55
CA GLY A 40 -4.12 -10.44 -42.21
C GLY A 40 -2.62 -10.20 -42.28
N ALA A 41 -2.23 -9.04 -42.81
CA ALA A 41 -0.87 -8.54 -42.65
C ALA A 41 -0.46 -8.68 -41.16
N PRO A 42 0.83 -8.97 -40.86
CA PRO A 42 1.28 -8.98 -39.47
C PRO A 42 0.80 -7.69 -38.80
N ALA A 43 0.13 -7.85 -37.65
CA ALA A 43 -0.36 -6.71 -36.88
C ALA A 43 0.83 -5.74 -36.69
N ASP A 44 0.61 -4.47 -37.00
CA ASP A 44 1.62 -3.44 -36.83
C ASP A 44 2.10 -3.46 -35.37
N PRO A 45 3.38 -3.80 -35.10
CA PRO A 45 3.87 -3.91 -33.73
C PRO A 45 3.91 -2.55 -33.01
N PHE A 46 3.70 -1.44 -33.72
CA PHE A 46 3.74 -0.08 -33.18
C PHE A 46 2.44 0.71 -33.43
N ALA A 47 1.28 0.02 -33.39
CA ALA A 47 -0.02 0.59 -33.74
C ALA A 47 -0.49 1.76 -32.86
N VAL A 48 0.00 1.88 -31.62
CA VAL A 48 -0.38 2.93 -30.66
C VAL A 48 0.64 4.06 -30.62
N THR A 49 1.93 3.73 -30.64
CA THR A 49 3.00 4.72 -30.64
C THR A 49 4.26 4.20 -31.31
N SER A 50 4.97 5.09 -31.98
CA SER A 50 6.22 4.84 -32.70
C SER A 50 7.24 5.95 -32.45
N CYS A 51 8.49 5.78 -32.88
CA CYS A 51 9.47 6.87 -32.80
C CYS A 51 9.14 8.08 -33.67
N ALA A 52 8.18 7.98 -34.59
CA ALA A 52 7.69 9.16 -35.31
C ALA A 52 6.91 10.13 -34.41
N ASP A 53 6.46 9.68 -33.23
CA ASP A 53 5.66 10.45 -32.28
C ASP A 53 6.50 11.12 -31.17
N HIS A 54 7.80 10.80 -31.10
CA HIS A 54 8.71 11.22 -30.03
C HIS A 54 9.91 11.99 -30.58
N ALA A 55 10.56 12.77 -29.72
CA ALA A 55 11.79 13.47 -30.08
C ALA A 55 12.97 12.49 -30.13
N ASP A 56 13.96 12.80 -30.98
CA ASP A 56 15.24 12.10 -30.96
C ASP A 56 16.03 12.42 -29.66
N PRO A 57 16.79 11.46 -29.10
CA PRO A 57 17.01 10.11 -29.63
C PRO A 57 15.84 9.16 -29.29
N CYS A 58 15.36 8.43 -30.29
CA CYS A 58 14.32 7.42 -30.11
C CYS A 58 14.70 6.09 -30.76
N VAL A 59 14.49 4.99 -30.05
CA VAL A 59 14.74 3.62 -30.51
C VAL A 59 13.43 2.82 -30.46
N GLN A 60 13.09 2.15 -31.56
CA GLN A 60 11.97 1.20 -31.60
C GLN A 60 12.50 -0.22 -31.59
N ILE A 61 11.87 -1.08 -30.79
CA ILE A 61 12.29 -2.47 -30.62
C ILE A 61 11.08 -3.38 -30.85
N GLU A 62 11.22 -4.33 -31.79
CA GLU A 62 10.14 -5.28 -32.12
C GLU A 62 9.88 -6.26 -30.97
N GLY A 63 8.61 -6.66 -30.80
CA GLY A 63 8.18 -7.58 -29.75
C GLY A 63 9.05 -8.84 -29.62
N GLY A 64 9.65 -9.03 -28.44
CA GLY A 64 10.46 -10.21 -28.12
C GLY A 64 11.94 -10.11 -28.53
N ASP A 65 12.38 -8.99 -29.12
CA ASP A 65 13.80 -8.72 -29.41
C ASP A 65 14.55 -8.25 -28.16
N ASN A 66 14.74 -9.18 -27.22
CA ASN A 66 15.39 -8.92 -25.94
C ASN A 66 16.85 -8.45 -26.09
N ASP A 67 17.57 -8.98 -27.08
CA ASP A 67 18.98 -8.63 -27.32
C ASP A 67 19.10 -7.13 -27.63
N THR A 68 18.25 -6.61 -28.53
CA THR A 68 18.23 -5.17 -28.85
C THR A 68 17.78 -4.34 -27.65
N LEU A 69 16.83 -4.82 -26.84
CA LEU A 69 16.43 -4.12 -25.59
C LEU A 69 17.63 -3.97 -24.65
N PHE A 70 18.35 -5.06 -24.37
CA PHE A 70 19.49 -5.03 -23.47
C PHE A 70 20.67 -4.24 -24.04
N ASP A 71 20.95 -4.33 -25.34
CA ASP A 71 21.98 -3.50 -25.98
C ASP A 71 21.62 -2.00 -25.90
N THR A 72 20.34 -1.65 -26.05
CA THR A 72 19.86 -0.26 -25.97
C THR A 72 20.00 0.29 -24.56
N VAL A 73 19.56 -0.43 -23.52
CA VAL A 73 19.66 0.06 -22.13
C VAL A 73 21.11 0.09 -21.60
N ASN A 74 22.04 -0.63 -22.25
CA ASN A 74 23.47 -0.52 -21.97
C ASN A 74 24.14 0.70 -22.62
N LEU A 75 23.46 1.37 -23.56
CA LEU A 75 23.98 2.48 -24.36
C LEU A 75 23.06 3.70 -24.31
N LEU A 76 22.41 3.92 -23.17
CA LEU A 76 21.48 5.04 -22.97
C LEU A 76 22.17 6.40 -23.20
N GLU A 77 21.40 7.30 -23.81
CA GLU A 77 21.70 8.72 -23.92
C GLU A 77 20.62 9.51 -23.18
N ASP A 78 20.95 10.71 -22.70
CA ASP A 78 19.95 11.57 -22.04
C ASP A 78 18.77 11.87 -22.97
N ASN A 79 17.57 11.88 -22.42
CA ASN A 79 16.29 12.10 -23.10
C ASN A 79 15.89 11.01 -24.11
N MET A 80 16.51 9.83 -24.04
CA MET A 80 16.19 8.74 -24.95
C MET A 80 14.80 8.16 -24.68
N THR A 81 14.03 8.00 -25.77
CA THR A 81 12.76 7.26 -25.76
C THR A 81 12.96 5.86 -26.34
N ILE A 82 12.58 4.84 -25.60
CA ILE A 82 12.57 3.45 -26.01
C ILE A 82 11.12 3.03 -26.21
N VAL A 83 10.72 2.85 -27.46
CA VAL A 83 9.38 2.38 -27.83
C VAL A 83 9.41 0.87 -28.03
N LEU A 84 8.66 0.16 -27.20
CA LEU A 84 8.54 -1.29 -27.25
C LEU A 84 7.32 -1.67 -28.09
N GLY A 85 7.53 -2.61 -29.02
CA GLY A 85 6.47 -3.17 -29.82
C GLY A 85 5.51 -4.06 -29.03
N ALA A 86 4.32 -4.27 -29.58
CA ALA A 86 3.36 -5.23 -29.07
C ALA A 86 3.95 -6.65 -29.10
N GLY A 87 3.67 -7.43 -28.07
CA GLY A 87 4.15 -8.79 -27.88
C GLY A 87 4.45 -9.14 -26.43
N VAL A 88 4.69 -10.43 -26.21
CA VAL A 88 5.20 -10.96 -24.94
C VAL A 88 6.71 -11.10 -25.03
N TRP A 89 7.42 -10.39 -24.16
CA TRP A 89 8.87 -10.37 -24.04
C TRP A 89 9.27 -11.29 -22.91
N THR A 90 9.77 -12.48 -23.24
CA THR A 90 10.24 -13.44 -22.23
C THR A 90 11.65 -13.06 -21.78
N LEU A 91 11.78 -12.40 -20.65
CA LEU A 91 13.04 -11.87 -20.13
C LEU A 91 13.61 -12.79 -19.05
N ASP A 92 14.94 -12.94 -19.06
CA ASP A 92 15.69 -13.72 -18.08
C ASP A 92 16.66 -12.86 -17.25
N ASN A 93 16.60 -11.53 -17.43
CA ASN A 93 17.40 -10.53 -16.74
C ASN A 93 16.59 -9.23 -16.56
N GLN A 94 16.91 -8.48 -15.51
CA GLN A 94 16.41 -7.12 -15.25
C GLN A 94 16.65 -6.14 -16.40
N VAL A 95 15.67 -5.28 -16.67
CA VAL A 95 15.84 -4.07 -17.49
C VAL A 95 16.39 -2.94 -16.61
N THR A 96 17.69 -2.68 -16.72
CA THR A 96 18.40 -1.68 -15.90
C THR A 96 18.53 -0.34 -16.63
N ILE A 97 18.01 0.73 -16.04
CA ILE A 97 18.11 2.11 -16.54
C ILE A 97 18.99 2.93 -15.60
N ARG A 98 20.24 3.16 -15.99
CA ARG A 98 21.23 3.88 -15.17
C ARG A 98 22.15 4.73 -16.02
N GLY A 99 22.62 5.84 -15.46
CA GLY A 99 23.66 6.68 -16.06
C GLY A 99 23.17 7.70 -17.08
N ALA A 100 21.86 7.86 -17.25
CA ALA A 100 21.23 8.87 -18.10
C ALA A 100 19.92 9.35 -17.46
N SER A 101 19.46 10.56 -17.81
CA SER A 101 18.20 11.17 -17.35
C SER A 101 17.26 11.47 -18.52
N GLY A 102 15.96 11.65 -18.26
CA GLY A 102 14.94 11.89 -19.29
C GLY A 102 14.53 10.62 -20.04
N ILE A 103 14.82 9.43 -19.48
CA ILE A 103 14.57 8.17 -20.16
C ILE A 103 13.06 7.85 -20.14
N SER A 104 12.52 7.53 -21.31
CA SER A 104 11.14 7.07 -21.47
C SER A 104 11.09 5.64 -22.00
N ILE A 105 10.38 4.73 -21.32
CA ILE A 105 10.06 3.38 -21.81
C ILE A 105 8.56 3.32 -22.06
N ILE A 106 8.16 3.12 -23.32
CA ILE A 106 6.76 3.22 -23.74
C ILE A 106 6.37 1.98 -24.53
N GLY A 107 5.38 1.23 -24.05
CA GLY A 107 4.78 0.11 -24.77
C GLY A 107 3.55 0.51 -25.60
N GLN A 108 2.82 -0.50 -26.09
CA GLN A 108 1.61 -0.31 -26.90
C GLN A 108 0.30 -0.43 -26.09
N GLY A 109 0.40 -0.64 -24.79
CA GLY A 109 -0.73 -0.82 -23.87
C GLY A 109 -0.45 -1.95 -22.87
N MET A 110 -1.10 -1.91 -21.70
CA MET A 110 -0.89 -2.93 -20.66
C MET A 110 -1.16 -4.35 -21.16
N ASP A 111 -2.15 -4.56 -22.03
CA ASP A 111 -2.47 -5.88 -22.59
C ASP A 111 -1.67 -6.21 -23.87
N GLU A 112 -0.98 -5.23 -24.46
CA GLU A 112 -0.33 -5.35 -25.76
C GLU A 112 1.20 -5.54 -25.63
N THR A 113 1.86 -4.88 -24.69
CA THR A 113 3.29 -5.02 -24.40
C THR A 113 3.48 -5.63 -23.02
N VAL A 114 3.92 -6.89 -22.97
CA VAL A 114 4.09 -7.63 -21.70
C VAL A 114 5.53 -8.06 -21.53
N LEU A 115 6.20 -7.55 -20.50
CA LEU A 115 7.52 -7.97 -20.06
C LEU A 115 7.36 -9.10 -19.02
N ASP A 116 7.62 -10.33 -19.43
CA ASP A 116 7.41 -11.53 -18.61
C ASP A 116 8.74 -12.10 -18.12
N PHE A 117 8.95 -12.05 -16.79
CA PHE A 117 10.16 -12.47 -16.09
C PHE A 117 10.01 -13.86 -15.44
N ALA A 118 8.99 -14.65 -15.81
CA ALA A 118 8.74 -15.95 -15.19
C ALA A 118 9.94 -16.91 -15.27
N LEU A 119 10.74 -16.83 -16.34
CA LEU A 119 11.92 -17.68 -16.57
C LEU A 119 13.19 -17.19 -15.85
N GLU A 120 13.17 -15.99 -15.28
CA GLU A 120 14.33 -15.45 -14.58
C GLU A 120 14.70 -16.32 -13.38
N ALA A 121 15.99 -16.66 -13.26
CA ALA A 121 16.48 -17.51 -12.17
C ALA A 121 17.02 -16.70 -10.97
N VAL A 122 17.33 -15.42 -11.18
CA VAL A 122 17.97 -14.55 -10.18
C VAL A 122 16.92 -13.63 -9.56
N GLN A 123 17.10 -13.29 -8.29
CA GLN A 123 16.23 -12.38 -7.55
C GLN A 123 16.52 -10.92 -7.94
N THR A 124 15.98 -10.48 -9.07
CA THR A 124 16.08 -9.09 -9.54
C THR A 124 14.70 -8.46 -9.78
N ASN A 125 14.68 -7.13 -9.88
CA ASN A 125 13.47 -6.38 -10.26
C ASN A 125 13.22 -6.52 -11.76
N GLY A 126 11.97 -6.36 -12.21
CA GLY A 126 11.66 -6.34 -13.63
C GLY A 126 12.29 -5.13 -14.34
N ILE A 127 11.91 -3.93 -13.92
CA ILE A 127 12.56 -2.67 -14.32
C ILE A 127 13.22 -2.06 -13.08
N ASP A 128 14.50 -1.69 -13.18
CA ASP A 128 15.23 -0.95 -12.13
C ASP A 128 15.83 0.32 -12.74
N ALA A 129 15.33 1.48 -12.30
CA ALA A 129 15.70 2.78 -12.83
C ALA A 129 16.31 3.69 -11.76
N VAL A 130 17.35 4.43 -12.14
CA VAL A 130 17.92 5.55 -11.40
C VAL A 130 18.27 6.65 -12.41
N GLY A 131 17.58 7.78 -12.32
CA GLY A 131 17.76 8.95 -13.18
C GLY A 131 16.54 9.86 -13.18
N ASP A 132 16.77 11.16 -13.28
CA ASP A 132 15.69 12.15 -13.26
C ASP A 132 14.83 12.08 -14.52
N ASN A 133 13.58 12.53 -14.44
CA ASN A 133 12.63 12.63 -15.54
C ASN A 133 12.33 11.27 -16.20
N PHE A 134 12.23 10.21 -15.40
CA PHE A 134 11.94 8.86 -15.88
C PHE A 134 10.44 8.68 -16.15
N LEU A 135 10.10 8.20 -17.36
CA LEU A 135 8.74 7.81 -17.74
C LEU A 135 8.71 6.31 -18.05
N VAL A 136 7.75 5.62 -17.45
CA VAL A 136 7.33 4.27 -17.88
C VAL A 136 5.84 4.28 -18.17
N GLN A 137 5.46 3.80 -19.36
CA GLN A 137 4.10 3.93 -19.84
C GLN A 137 3.64 2.75 -20.70
N ASP A 138 2.35 2.41 -20.60
CA ASP A 138 1.64 1.55 -21.55
C ASP A 138 2.23 0.13 -21.69
N LEU A 139 2.54 -0.53 -20.57
CA LEU A 139 3.09 -1.89 -20.56
C LEU A 139 2.74 -2.67 -19.29
N THR A 140 2.90 -3.99 -19.36
CA THR A 140 2.87 -4.88 -18.18
C THR A 140 4.27 -5.35 -17.82
N VAL A 141 4.62 -5.33 -16.53
CA VAL A 141 5.71 -6.10 -15.93
C VAL A 141 5.10 -7.26 -15.15
N LYS A 142 5.49 -8.50 -15.51
CA LYS A 142 4.87 -9.72 -15.02
C LYS A 142 5.91 -10.69 -14.45
N ASP A 143 5.60 -11.27 -13.29
CA ASP A 143 6.35 -12.37 -12.66
C ASP A 143 7.85 -12.06 -12.37
N ALA A 144 8.18 -10.78 -12.13
CA ALA A 144 9.50 -10.35 -11.67
C ALA A 144 9.86 -11.04 -10.34
N LYS A 145 11.13 -11.42 -10.14
CA LYS A 145 11.51 -12.21 -8.95
C LYS A 145 11.60 -11.38 -7.68
N LYS A 146 11.89 -10.09 -7.80
CA LYS A 146 11.88 -9.09 -6.73
C LYS A 146 10.81 -8.03 -7.03
N ASP A 147 11.14 -6.78 -7.29
CA ASP A 147 10.13 -5.73 -7.48
C ASP A 147 9.69 -5.66 -8.94
N GLY A 148 8.46 -5.21 -9.22
CA GLY A 148 7.98 -5.02 -10.59
C GLY A 148 8.72 -3.89 -11.29
N VAL A 149 8.43 -2.66 -10.89
CA VAL A 149 9.06 -1.44 -11.39
C VAL A 149 9.62 -0.65 -10.22
N ARG A 150 10.94 -0.69 -10.07
CA ARG A 150 11.65 0.06 -9.04
C ARG A 150 12.31 1.30 -9.64
N VAL A 151 12.05 2.45 -9.05
CA VAL A 151 12.71 3.73 -9.39
C VAL A 151 13.29 4.31 -8.12
N GLU A 152 14.62 4.44 -8.05
CA GLU A 152 15.30 4.92 -6.86
C GLU A 152 16.06 6.23 -7.13
N ASP A 153 16.15 7.10 -6.12
CA ASP A 153 17.06 8.27 -6.11
C ASP A 153 16.89 9.13 -7.38
N SER A 154 15.65 9.53 -7.63
CA SER A 154 15.22 10.16 -8.90
C SER A 154 14.18 11.24 -8.67
N ASN A 155 14.26 12.33 -9.42
CA ASN A 155 13.29 13.42 -9.44
C ASN A 155 12.48 13.41 -10.75
N GLY A 156 11.16 13.61 -10.68
CA GLY A 156 10.29 13.68 -11.86
C GLY A 156 9.98 12.29 -12.43
N VAL A 157 9.41 11.42 -11.59
CA VAL A 157 9.07 10.03 -11.98
C VAL A 157 7.62 9.96 -12.40
N VAL A 158 7.34 9.40 -13.58
CA VAL A 158 5.98 9.15 -14.07
C VAL A 158 5.80 7.68 -14.40
N MET A 159 4.88 7.03 -13.68
CA MET A 159 4.36 5.71 -14.00
C MET A 159 2.91 5.87 -14.45
N ARG A 160 2.63 5.56 -15.73
CA ARG A 160 1.29 5.78 -16.29
C ARG A 160 0.80 4.59 -17.09
N ARG A 161 -0.38 4.05 -16.76
CA ARG A 161 -0.95 2.88 -17.46
C ARG A 161 0.07 1.72 -17.51
N VAL A 162 0.64 1.43 -16.35
CA VAL A 162 1.56 0.31 -16.14
C VAL A 162 0.87 -0.71 -15.27
N ARG A 163 0.95 -1.99 -15.66
CA ARG A 163 0.53 -3.10 -14.81
C ARG A 163 1.75 -3.80 -14.22
N ALA A 164 1.84 -3.92 -12.91
CA ALA A 164 2.77 -4.82 -12.23
C ALA A 164 1.98 -6.01 -11.65
N THR A 165 2.33 -7.25 -12.01
CA THR A 165 1.51 -8.41 -11.60
C THR A 165 2.30 -9.71 -11.44
N TRP A 166 1.84 -10.54 -10.52
CA TRP A 166 2.29 -11.93 -10.37
C TRP A 166 1.16 -12.91 -10.67
N THR A 167 1.50 -14.01 -11.34
CA THR A 167 0.56 -15.06 -11.74
C THR A 167 0.07 -15.88 -10.54
N ALA A 168 0.92 -16.10 -9.54
CA ALA A 168 0.51 -16.80 -8.33
C ALA A 168 -0.27 -15.85 -7.42
N GLU A 169 -1.51 -16.18 -7.10
CA GLU A 169 -2.31 -15.42 -6.13
C GLU A 169 -1.86 -15.77 -4.69
N GLU A 170 -1.90 -14.78 -3.78
CA GLU A 170 -1.64 -14.96 -2.35
C GLU A 170 -0.32 -15.68 -2.00
N SER A 171 0.73 -15.46 -2.80
CA SER A 171 2.00 -16.18 -2.67
C SER A 171 3.07 -15.33 -1.98
N PRO A 172 3.66 -15.79 -0.85
CA PRO A 172 4.77 -15.11 -0.19
C PRO A 172 6.07 -15.12 -1.03
N GLU A 173 6.14 -15.94 -2.08
CA GLU A 173 7.28 -16.03 -3.00
C GLU A 173 7.18 -15.06 -4.18
N ASN A 174 6.08 -14.27 -4.25
CA ASN A 174 5.98 -13.20 -5.23
C ASN A 174 6.91 -12.05 -4.87
N GLY A 175 7.08 -11.15 -5.83
CA GLY A 175 7.76 -9.91 -5.60
C GLY A 175 7.14 -9.07 -4.49
N ALA A 176 7.98 -8.35 -3.76
CA ALA A 176 7.54 -7.52 -2.64
C ALA A 176 6.70 -6.34 -3.15
N TYR A 177 7.26 -5.53 -4.04
CA TYR A 177 6.62 -4.28 -4.47
C TYR A 177 6.30 -4.27 -5.96
N GLY A 178 5.06 -3.92 -6.32
CA GLY A 178 4.62 -3.77 -7.72
C GLY A 178 5.21 -2.54 -8.39
N LEU A 179 4.69 -1.37 -8.04
CA LEU A 179 5.19 -0.06 -8.47
C LEU A 179 5.90 0.60 -7.29
N TYR A 180 7.19 0.90 -7.44
CA TYR A 180 8.08 1.20 -6.32
C TYR A 180 9.03 2.37 -6.58
N PRO A 181 8.53 3.63 -6.61
CA PRO A 181 9.37 4.80 -6.38
C PRO A 181 9.87 4.86 -4.93
N VAL A 182 11.17 5.16 -4.76
CA VAL A 182 11.79 5.26 -3.43
C VAL A 182 12.94 6.26 -3.41
N LYS A 183 13.05 7.05 -2.34
CA LYS A 183 14.03 8.15 -2.27
C LYS A 183 13.87 9.09 -3.46
N SER A 184 12.64 9.42 -3.79
CA SER A 184 12.30 10.18 -5.00
C SER A 184 11.67 11.52 -4.67
N GLU A 185 11.66 12.41 -5.66
CA GLU A 185 10.92 13.67 -5.62
C GLU A 185 10.03 13.81 -6.85
N ASN A 186 8.88 14.48 -6.71
CA ASN A 186 7.93 14.73 -7.80
C ASN A 186 7.51 13.44 -8.53
N VAL A 187 6.74 12.61 -7.84
CA VAL A 187 6.32 11.29 -8.32
C VAL A 187 4.84 11.29 -8.73
N LEU A 188 4.54 10.89 -9.96
CA LEU A 188 3.18 10.64 -10.45
C LEU A 188 2.98 9.14 -10.74
N ILE A 189 2.00 8.53 -10.07
CA ILE A 189 1.50 7.19 -10.41
C ILE A 189 0.03 7.33 -10.79
N GLU A 190 -0.30 7.10 -12.07
CA GLU A 190 -1.67 7.24 -12.54
C GLU A 190 -2.15 6.20 -13.54
N ASP A 191 -3.43 5.83 -13.42
CA ASP A 191 -4.11 4.90 -14.31
C ASP A 191 -3.40 3.51 -14.37
N CYS A 192 -2.71 3.13 -13.30
CA CYS A 192 -1.93 1.89 -13.19
C CYS A 192 -2.69 0.75 -12.49
N GLU A 193 -2.17 -0.46 -12.64
CA GLU A 193 -2.69 -1.68 -12.03
C GLU A 193 -1.57 -2.42 -11.26
N ALA A 194 -1.83 -2.85 -10.03
CA ALA A 194 -0.85 -3.60 -9.25
C ALA A 194 -1.51 -4.79 -8.54
N PHE A 195 -1.09 -6.00 -8.91
CA PHE A 195 -1.75 -7.24 -8.47
C PHE A 195 -0.81 -8.29 -7.89
N ASN A 196 -1.27 -8.93 -6.81
CA ASN A 196 -0.66 -10.12 -6.19
C ASN A 196 0.76 -9.90 -5.65
N ALA A 197 1.13 -8.67 -5.27
CA ALA A 197 2.41 -8.40 -4.61
C ALA A 197 2.44 -8.99 -3.18
N ALA A 198 3.58 -9.54 -2.77
CA ALA A 198 3.80 -10.14 -1.46
C ALA A 198 3.98 -9.11 -0.33
N ASP A 199 4.13 -7.84 -0.68
CA ASP A 199 4.15 -6.72 0.24
C ASP A 199 3.14 -5.66 -0.23
N ALA A 200 3.53 -4.68 -1.04
CA ALA A 200 2.63 -3.64 -1.53
C ALA A 200 2.45 -3.66 -3.06
N GLY A 201 1.21 -3.52 -3.52
CA GLY A 201 0.92 -3.35 -4.94
C GLY A 201 1.55 -2.06 -5.47
N ILE A 202 1.20 -0.94 -4.83
CA ILE A 202 1.79 0.38 -5.09
C ILE A 202 2.47 0.83 -3.81
N TYR A 203 3.79 1.02 -3.85
CA TYR A 203 4.59 1.48 -2.74
C TYR A 203 5.21 2.82 -3.10
N VAL A 204 5.00 3.85 -2.29
CA VAL A 204 5.73 5.12 -2.37
C VAL A 204 6.45 5.33 -1.04
N GLY A 205 7.77 5.25 -1.05
CA GLY A 205 8.56 5.35 0.17
C GLY A 205 9.63 6.43 0.12
N GLN A 206 9.91 7.06 1.26
CA GLN A 206 10.99 8.05 1.38
C GLN A 206 10.90 9.11 0.27
N THR A 207 9.70 9.62 0.01
CA THR A 207 9.42 10.47 -1.15
C THR A 207 8.98 11.86 -0.72
N ILE A 208 9.32 12.88 -1.52
CA ILE A 208 8.85 14.25 -1.33
C ILE A 208 8.00 14.62 -2.55
N LYS A 209 6.74 15.02 -2.32
CA LYS A 209 5.73 15.29 -3.35
C LYS A 209 5.38 14.07 -4.20
N THR A 210 4.19 13.52 -3.97
CA THR A 210 3.66 12.44 -4.80
C THR A 210 2.17 12.60 -5.05
N ILE A 211 1.74 12.19 -6.25
CA ILE A 211 0.33 12.03 -6.61
C ILE A 211 0.12 10.57 -7.02
N VAL A 212 -0.81 9.89 -6.34
CA VAL A 212 -1.21 8.51 -6.62
C VAL A 212 -2.70 8.50 -6.93
N ARG A 213 -3.07 8.37 -8.21
CA ARG A 213 -4.47 8.52 -8.63
C ARG A 213 -4.98 7.55 -9.68
N ARG A 214 -6.28 7.22 -9.61
CA ARG A 214 -6.98 6.37 -10.60
C ARG A 214 -6.33 5.02 -10.82
N ASN A 215 -5.68 4.47 -9.79
CA ASN A 215 -5.04 3.17 -9.86
C ASN A 215 -5.96 2.07 -9.32
N THR A 216 -5.69 0.82 -9.73
CA THR A 216 -6.32 -0.37 -9.14
C THR A 216 -5.27 -1.23 -8.45
N ALA A 217 -5.38 -1.40 -7.14
CA ALA A 217 -4.55 -2.30 -6.35
C ALA A 217 -5.39 -3.46 -5.80
N ARG A 218 -5.06 -4.70 -6.20
CA ARG A 218 -5.88 -5.87 -5.89
C ARG A 218 -5.09 -7.14 -5.63
N GLY A 219 -5.49 -7.93 -4.64
CA GLY A 219 -4.84 -9.22 -4.34
C GLY A 219 -3.49 -9.10 -3.65
N ASN A 220 -3.10 -7.91 -3.18
CA ASN A 220 -1.82 -7.67 -2.52
C ASN A 220 -1.93 -7.85 -1.00
N VAL A 221 -0.81 -7.83 -0.27
CA VAL A 221 -0.88 -7.62 1.19
C VAL A 221 -1.34 -6.19 1.47
N ALA A 222 -0.54 -5.19 1.14
CA ALA A 222 -0.94 -3.80 1.10
C ALA A 222 -1.37 -3.41 -0.32
N GLY A 223 -2.56 -2.84 -0.49
CA GLY A 223 -2.98 -2.32 -1.79
C GLY A 223 -2.08 -1.14 -2.21
N ILE A 224 -2.15 -0.06 -1.44
CA ILE A 224 -1.33 1.15 -1.61
C ILE A 224 -0.62 1.46 -0.30
N GLU A 225 0.66 1.76 -0.37
CA GLU A 225 1.49 2.14 0.75
C GLU A 225 2.16 3.49 0.52
N ILE A 226 2.04 4.38 1.50
CA ILE A 226 2.71 5.68 1.57
C ILE A 226 3.61 5.65 2.81
N GLU A 227 4.89 5.31 2.61
CA GLU A 227 5.89 5.17 3.67
C GLU A 227 6.77 6.42 3.76
N ASN A 228 6.98 7.00 4.95
CA ASN A 228 7.99 8.04 5.18
C ASN A 228 7.98 9.13 4.09
N THR A 229 6.80 9.65 3.75
CA THR A 229 6.58 10.51 2.58
C THR A 229 5.98 11.85 2.98
N GLN A 230 6.49 12.93 2.40
CA GLN A 230 5.99 14.29 2.58
C GLN A 230 5.17 14.73 1.38
N PHE A 231 4.04 15.41 1.61
CA PHE A 231 3.20 15.99 0.56
C PHE A 231 2.67 14.93 -0.42
N ALA A 232 1.82 14.03 0.07
CA ALA A 232 1.20 12.97 -0.76
C ALA A 232 -0.29 13.22 -1.00
N ASP A 233 -0.72 13.14 -2.27
CA ASP A 233 -2.12 13.26 -2.67
C ASP A 233 -2.59 11.94 -3.30
N VAL A 234 -3.50 11.24 -2.62
CA VAL A 234 -3.90 9.86 -2.94
C VAL A 234 -5.41 9.79 -3.14
N TYR A 235 -5.84 9.71 -4.41
CA TYR A 235 -7.26 9.84 -4.74
C TYR A 235 -7.77 9.06 -5.95
N ASP A 236 -9.09 8.84 -5.98
CA ASP A 236 -9.78 8.11 -7.04
C ASP A 236 -9.21 6.69 -7.29
N ASN A 237 -8.55 6.09 -6.31
CA ASN A 237 -8.01 4.73 -6.44
C ASN A 237 -9.04 3.69 -6.00
N LEU A 238 -8.92 2.48 -6.55
CA LEU A 238 -9.61 1.29 -6.10
C LEU A 238 -8.62 0.36 -5.38
N ALA A 239 -8.79 0.21 -4.07
CA ALA A 239 -8.07 -0.77 -3.26
C ALA A 239 -9.05 -1.87 -2.81
N THR A 240 -8.98 -3.05 -3.44
CA THR A 240 -9.93 -4.14 -3.18
C THR A 240 -9.26 -5.49 -3.11
N GLU A 241 -9.82 -6.42 -2.33
CA GLU A 241 -9.29 -7.80 -2.21
C GLU A 241 -7.79 -7.82 -1.82
N ASN A 242 -7.31 -6.83 -1.06
CA ASN A 242 -6.00 -6.88 -0.42
C ASN A 242 -6.12 -7.40 1.02
N THR A 243 -5.02 -7.53 1.76
CA THR A 243 -5.10 -7.69 3.22
C THR A 243 -5.46 -6.37 3.89
N GLY A 244 -4.72 -5.32 3.54
CA GLY A 244 -4.95 -3.94 3.92
C GLY A 244 -5.10 -3.09 2.66
N GLY A 245 -6.10 -2.21 2.64
CA GLY A 245 -6.38 -1.39 1.45
C GLY A 245 -5.34 -0.31 1.20
N LEU A 246 -5.20 0.62 2.16
CA LEU A 246 -4.32 1.78 2.05
C LEU A 246 -3.57 2.02 3.37
N LEU A 247 -2.25 1.95 3.33
CA LEU A 247 -1.37 2.08 4.49
C LEU A 247 -0.58 3.39 4.39
N ILE A 248 -0.63 4.20 5.44
CA ILE A 248 0.11 5.45 5.55
C ILE A 248 0.94 5.37 6.81
N PHE A 249 2.26 5.20 6.69
CA PHE A 249 3.06 5.10 7.89
C PHE A 249 4.50 5.57 7.77
N ASP A 250 5.10 5.87 8.91
CA ASP A 250 6.54 6.03 9.03
C ASP A 250 7.15 4.82 9.74
N LEU A 251 8.37 4.46 9.34
CA LEU A 251 9.22 3.51 10.03
C LEU A 251 10.40 4.22 10.73
N PRO A 252 10.93 3.64 11.81
CA PRO A 252 12.11 4.18 12.48
C PRO A 252 13.36 4.14 11.59
N GLY A 253 14.25 5.11 11.76
CA GLY A 253 15.55 5.17 11.09
C GLY A 253 15.55 5.73 9.66
N ASN A 254 14.38 6.06 9.10
CA ASN A 254 14.29 6.72 7.80
C ASN A 254 14.46 8.25 7.94
N PRO A 255 15.25 8.91 7.06
CA PRO A 255 15.58 10.33 7.18
C PRO A 255 14.41 11.26 6.84
N ILE A 256 13.44 10.78 6.06
CA ILE A 256 12.23 11.51 5.74
C ILE A 256 11.15 11.15 6.75
N VAL A 257 10.65 12.20 7.36
CA VAL A 257 9.61 12.14 8.37
C VAL A 257 8.36 12.50 7.57
N GLY A 258 7.38 11.60 7.44
CA GLY A 258 6.20 11.76 6.58
C GLY A 258 5.06 12.61 7.14
N HIS A 259 4.66 13.67 6.43
CA HIS A 259 3.57 14.55 6.83
C HIS A 259 2.86 15.18 5.62
N ASP A 260 1.69 15.78 5.87
CA ASP A 260 0.86 16.42 4.85
C ASP A 260 0.41 15.43 3.77
N VAL A 261 -0.44 14.48 4.19
CA VAL A 261 -0.99 13.43 3.33
C VAL A 261 -2.50 13.60 3.19
N TRP A 262 -2.97 13.70 1.95
CA TRP A 262 -4.39 13.78 1.63
C TRP A 262 -4.85 12.47 0.98
N VAL A 263 -5.80 11.79 1.63
CA VAL A 263 -6.41 10.56 1.12
C VAL A 263 -7.88 10.79 0.90
N HIS A 264 -8.30 10.88 -0.36
CA HIS A 264 -9.68 11.24 -0.65
C HIS A 264 -10.30 10.59 -1.89
N ASN A 265 -11.62 10.42 -1.87
CA ASN A 265 -12.38 9.85 -2.99
C ASN A 265 -11.92 8.46 -3.44
N ASN A 266 -11.28 7.68 -2.58
CA ASN A 266 -10.89 6.31 -2.88
C ASN A 266 -12.04 5.35 -2.58
N THR A 267 -12.07 4.21 -3.29
CA THR A 267 -12.93 3.07 -3.00
C THR A 267 -12.09 1.96 -2.36
N ILE A 268 -12.33 1.67 -1.09
CA ILE A 268 -11.50 0.79 -0.25
C ILE A 268 -12.37 -0.32 0.33
N VAL A 269 -12.50 -1.41 -0.43
CA VAL A 269 -13.59 -2.39 -0.23
C VAL A 269 -13.09 -3.83 -0.24
N ASN A 270 -13.74 -4.73 0.52
CA ASN A 270 -13.43 -6.16 0.51
C ASN A 270 -11.94 -6.50 0.73
N ASN A 271 -11.18 -5.72 1.50
CA ASN A 271 -9.78 -6.00 1.77
C ASN A 271 -9.65 -7.11 2.82
N ASN A 272 -10.05 -8.33 2.46
CA ASN A 272 -10.18 -9.51 3.34
C ASN A 272 -9.26 -10.67 2.94
N THR A 273 -8.30 -10.42 2.07
CA THR A 273 -7.33 -11.45 1.65
C THR A 273 -6.48 -11.84 2.87
N PRO A 274 -6.24 -13.14 3.14
CA PRO A 274 -5.36 -13.55 4.22
C PRO A 274 -3.99 -12.90 4.04
N ASN A 275 -3.37 -12.44 5.12
CA ASN A 275 -2.08 -11.79 5.01
C ASN A 275 -0.97 -12.82 4.73
N PHE A 276 -0.36 -12.72 3.56
CA PHE A 276 0.70 -13.61 3.07
C PHE A 276 2.09 -12.95 3.01
N ALA A 277 2.29 -11.83 3.70
CA ALA A 277 3.61 -11.17 3.71
C ALA A 277 4.68 -12.07 4.32
N PRO A 278 5.90 -12.11 3.73
CA PRO A 278 7.00 -12.90 4.25
C PRO A 278 7.60 -12.31 5.55
N GLY A 279 7.31 -11.05 5.87
CA GLY A 279 7.78 -10.38 7.08
C GLY A 279 7.52 -8.86 7.07
N GLY A 280 8.25 -8.12 7.91
CA GLY A 280 8.17 -6.65 7.97
C GLY A 280 6.91 -6.13 8.69
N THR A 281 6.72 -4.81 8.64
CA THR A 281 5.60 -4.11 9.27
C THR A 281 4.25 -4.50 8.66
N VAL A 282 4.20 -4.70 7.35
CA VAL A 282 2.97 -5.10 6.65
C VAL A 282 2.47 -6.48 7.07
N ALA A 283 3.36 -7.38 7.50
CA ALA A 283 2.96 -8.65 8.07
C ALA A 283 2.16 -8.42 9.37
N MET A 284 2.26 -7.30 10.06
CA MET A 284 1.49 -7.08 11.29
C MET A 284 0.02 -6.71 11.02
N ILE A 285 -0.28 -6.28 9.79
CA ILE A 285 -1.59 -5.75 9.41
C ILE A 285 -2.61 -6.88 9.36
N PRO A 286 -3.68 -6.81 10.17
CA PRO A 286 -4.73 -7.82 10.13
C PRO A 286 -5.47 -7.76 8.79
N SER A 287 -5.83 -8.94 8.26
CA SER A 287 -6.77 -9.02 7.15
C SER A 287 -8.08 -8.33 7.50
N GLY A 288 -8.72 -7.67 6.53
CA GLY A 288 -9.92 -6.89 6.78
C GLY A 288 -9.66 -5.43 7.12
N THR A 289 -8.49 -4.89 6.81
CA THR A 289 -8.15 -3.49 7.13
C THR A 289 -8.41 -2.59 5.93
N GLY A 290 -9.21 -1.53 6.10
CA GLY A 290 -9.42 -0.51 5.08
C GLY A 290 -8.20 0.40 4.93
N THR A 291 -8.11 1.40 5.81
CA THR A 291 -7.00 2.35 5.89
C THR A 291 -6.32 2.27 7.25
N VAL A 292 -5.00 2.37 7.28
CA VAL A 292 -4.24 2.53 8.52
C VAL A 292 -3.31 3.73 8.45
N VAL A 293 -3.19 4.45 9.56
CA VAL A 293 -2.33 5.62 9.72
C VAL A 293 -1.42 5.39 10.92
N ILE A 294 -0.10 5.33 10.73
CA ILE A 294 0.86 5.02 11.80
C ILE A 294 2.08 5.96 11.78
N ALA A 295 2.46 6.56 12.90
CA ALA A 295 3.63 7.43 13.08
C ALA A 295 3.71 8.71 12.21
N THR A 296 2.77 8.91 11.29
CA THR A 296 2.68 10.08 10.41
C THR A 296 1.77 11.18 11.00
N ARG A 297 1.84 12.39 10.44
CA ARG A 297 1.07 13.54 10.93
C ARG A 297 0.56 14.45 9.83
N ARG A 298 -0.43 15.28 10.16
CA ARG A 298 -1.14 16.14 9.19
C ARG A 298 -1.71 15.27 8.06
N VAL A 299 -2.59 14.35 8.42
CA VAL A 299 -3.26 13.45 7.47
C VAL A 299 -4.74 13.78 7.41
N VAL A 300 -5.29 13.93 6.22
CA VAL A 300 -6.72 14.10 5.99
C VAL A 300 -7.24 12.90 5.22
N VAL A 301 -8.12 12.11 5.84
CA VAL A 301 -8.82 10.95 5.25
C VAL A 301 -10.28 11.33 5.06
N GLU A 302 -10.67 11.66 3.83
CA GLU A 302 -12.01 12.17 3.58
C GLU A 302 -12.70 11.70 2.31
N ASN A 303 -14.04 11.65 2.36
CA ASN A 303 -14.88 11.31 1.21
C ASN A 303 -14.53 9.97 0.54
N ASN A 304 -13.95 9.03 1.28
CA ASN A 304 -13.69 7.68 0.80
C ASN A 304 -14.92 6.78 1.01
N GLU A 305 -15.04 5.77 0.16
CA GLU A 305 -16.03 4.69 0.31
C GLU A 305 -15.36 3.47 0.93
N TYR A 306 -15.77 3.11 2.14
CA TYR A 306 -15.38 1.88 2.79
C TYR A 306 -16.54 0.89 2.83
N SER A 307 -16.26 -0.34 2.42
CA SER A 307 -17.22 -1.42 2.62
C SER A 307 -16.58 -2.78 2.82
N THR A 308 -17.25 -3.59 3.64
CA THR A 308 -16.98 -5.01 3.82
C THR A 308 -15.52 -5.35 4.12
N ASN A 309 -14.81 -4.48 4.86
CA ASN A 309 -13.50 -4.77 5.44
C ASN A 309 -13.71 -5.47 6.79
N ASN A 310 -13.22 -6.70 6.95
CA ASN A 310 -13.57 -7.57 8.06
C ASN A 310 -13.13 -7.06 9.46
N SER A 311 -12.02 -6.31 9.55
CA SER A 311 -11.44 -5.82 10.79
C SER A 311 -11.88 -4.39 11.12
N SER A 312 -11.48 -3.38 10.35
CA SER A 312 -11.85 -1.98 10.56
C SER A 312 -11.71 -1.19 9.26
N ASP A 313 -12.45 -0.09 9.12
CA ASP A 313 -12.35 0.79 7.95
C ASP A 313 -11.19 1.78 8.08
N VAL A 314 -11.01 2.42 9.23
CA VAL A 314 -9.88 3.32 9.50
C VAL A 314 -9.29 3.01 10.86
N ALA A 315 -7.97 2.84 10.91
CA ALA A 315 -7.22 2.65 12.14
C ALA A 315 -6.09 3.68 12.25
N VAL A 316 -6.07 4.45 13.33
CA VAL A 316 -5.05 5.45 13.62
C VAL A 316 -4.26 4.95 14.81
N PHE A 317 -3.00 4.57 14.57
CA PHE A 317 -2.13 3.95 15.56
C PHE A 317 -0.84 4.73 15.81
N SER A 318 -0.30 4.76 17.02
CA SER A 318 1.04 5.25 17.29
C SER A 318 2.10 4.37 16.63
N GLY A 319 3.23 4.97 16.21
CA GLY A 319 4.43 4.23 15.82
C GLY A 319 4.93 3.27 16.89
N LEU A 320 4.66 3.54 18.16
CA LEU A 320 5.04 2.67 19.27
C LEU A 320 4.35 1.29 19.24
N VAL A 321 3.31 1.13 18.41
CA VAL A 321 2.73 -0.19 18.10
C VAL A 321 3.68 -1.04 17.26
N ILE A 322 4.42 -0.42 16.32
CA ILE A 322 5.43 -1.08 15.50
C ILE A 322 6.69 -1.33 16.35
N GLU A 323 7.32 -0.25 16.82
CA GLU A 323 8.55 -0.29 17.63
C GLU A 323 8.32 0.48 18.94
N GLY A 324 8.25 -0.25 20.06
CA GLY A 324 7.84 0.29 21.36
C GLY A 324 8.92 1.09 22.08
N ASN A 325 10.17 1.01 21.63
CA ASN A 325 11.25 1.83 22.16
C ASN A 325 11.31 3.16 21.40
N ALA A 326 10.88 4.24 22.05
CA ALA A 326 10.90 5.58 21.48
C ALA A 326 12.28 6.03 20.99
N ASP A 327 13.37 5.57 21.63
CA ASP A 327 14.74 5.94 21.23
C ASP A 327 15.12 5.42 19.83
N ASP A 328 14.50 4.34 19.35
CA ASP A 328 14.76 3.79 18.01
C ASP A 328 14.12 4.65 16.91
N TRP A 329 13.24 5.58 17.28
CA TRP A 329 12.62 6.56 16.38
C TRP A 329 13.36 7.90 16.35
N TYR A 330 14.47 8.02 17.08
CA TYR A 330 15.23 9.26 17.15
C TYR A 330 16.02 9.50 15.86
N LEU A 331 15.90 10.70 15.31
CA LEU A 331 16.66 11.19 14.15
C LEU A 331 17.35 12.49 14.54
N THR A 332 18.66 12.56 14.30
CA THR A 332 19.41 13.81 14.48
C THR A 332 19.01 14.84 13.44
N ASN A 333 19.17 16.12 13.78
CA ASN A 333 18.92 17.22 12.83
C ASN A 333 19.75 17.12 11.53
N GLU A 334 20.89 16.41 11.55
CA GLU A 334 21.74 16.19 10.38
C GLU A 334 21.22 15.08 9.46
N GLU A 335 20.46 14.13 9.99
CA GLU A 335 19.87 13.02 9.23
C GLU A 335 18.57 13.41 8.52
N LEU A 336 17.90 14.47 8.98
CA LEU A 336 16.60 14.89 8.45
C LEU A 336 16.68 15.35 6.99
N VAL A 337 15.77 14.80 6.18
CA VAL A 337 15.55 15.17 4.78
C VAL A 337 14.11 15.65 4.60
N GLY A 338 13.92 16.68 3.78
CA GLY A 338 12.61 17.30 3.53
C GLY A 338 12.33 18.54 4.39
N ASP A 339 11.07 18.95 4.45
CA ASP A 339 10.62 20.19 5.10
C ASP A 339 9.93 19.93 6.44
N MET A 340 10.61 20.21 7.54
CA MET A 340 10.03 20.11 8.89
C MET A 340 9.38 21.41 9.39
N THR A 341 9.23 22.43 8.53
CA THR A 341 8.70 23.74 8.92
C THR A 341 7.27 23.64 9.42
N GLY A 342 7.04 23.99 10.69
CA GLY A 342 5.71 23.97 11.29
C GLY A 342 5.19 22.57 11.65
N VAL A 343 5.98 21.52 11.42
CA VAL A 343 5.65 20.15 11.79
C VAL A 343 5.92 19.96 13.28
N GLN A 344 4.89 19.58 14.04
CA GLN A 344 5.00 19.31 15.47
C GLN A 344 5.30 17.84 15.71
N VAL A 345 6.47 17.56 16.27
CA VAL A 345 6.92 16.23 16.70
C VAL A 345 7.67 16.35 18.03
N PRO A 346 7.75 15.29 18.84
CA PRO A 346 8.60 15.29 20.02
C PRO A 346 10.06 15.52 19.60
N SER A 347 10.79 16.38 20.32
CA SER A 347 12.15 16.77 19.93
C SER A 347 12.98 17.19 21.15
N ASP A 348 14.30 17.19 20.99
CA ASP A 348 15.26 17.77 21.93
C ASP A 348 16.23 18.74 21.21
N GLU A 349 17.37 19.07 21.83
CA GLU A 349 18.36 19.97 21.20
C GLU A 349 19.08 19.33 19.99
N GLY A 350 19.14 17.99 19.92
CA GLY A 350 19.91 17.25 18.92
C GLY A 350 19.07 16.72 17.76
N GLY A 351 17.77 16.55 17.94
CA GLY A 351 16.93 15.89 16.94
C GLY A 351 15.46 15.75 17.32
N ILE A 352 14.77 14.86 16.61
CA ILE A 352 13.34 14.59 16.77
C ILE A 352 13.09 13.10 17.02
N TYR A 353 11.87 12.77 17.43
CA TYR A 353 11.39 11.39 17.55
C TYR A 353 10.19 11.16 16.63
N ASN A 354 10.30 10.21 15.69
CA ASN A 354 9.32 9.99 14.62
C ASN A 354 8.23 8.94 14.93
N TYR A 355 7.82 8.74 16.19
CA TYR A 355 6.80 7.73 16.54
C TYR A 355 5.37 8.28 16.66
N GLN A 356 5.20 9.60 16.68
CA GLN A 356 3.92 10.22 17.05
C GLN A 356 2.96 10.31 15.86
N THR A 357 1.78 9.71 15.99
CA THR A 357 0.65 9.91 15.08
C THR A 357 -0.18 11.08 15.56
N ARG A 358 -0.22 12.19 14.80
CA ARG A 358 -0.79 13.46 15.27
C ARG A 358 -1.45 14.25 14.15
N ASN A 359 -2.44 15.06 14.50
CA ASN A 359 -3.11 15.98 13.61
C ASN A 359 -3.76 15.24 12.44
N ILE A 360 -4.70 14.35 12.78
CA ILE A 360 -5.37 13.46 11.83
C ILE A 360 -6.83 13.87 11.76
N VAL A 361 -7.33 14.06 10.54
CA VAL A 361 -8.75 14.36 10.28
C VAL A 361 -9.35 13.22 9.50
N VAL A 362 -10.42 12.62 10.02
CA VAL A 362 -11.24 11.63 9.35
C VAL A 362 -12.65 12.21 9.22
N GLN A 363 -13.11 12.46 7.99
CA GLN A 363 -14.41 13.11 7.78
C GLN A 363 -15.08 12.75 6.47
N GLY A 364 -16.41 12.81 6.40
CA GLY A 364 -17.15 12.64 5.14
C GLY A 364 -17.05 11.26 4.50
N ASN A 365 -16.41 10.28 5.15
CA ASN A 365 -16.31 8.92 4.64
C ASN A 365 -17.65 8.19 4.78
N THR A 366 -17.88 7.23 3.89
CA THR A 366 -19.04 6.32 3.95
C THR A 366 -18.60 4.94 4.37
N HIS A 367 -19.39 4.30 5.23
CA HIS A 367 -19.07 3.03 5.86
C HIS A 367 -20.22 2.04 5.69
N SER A 368 -19.93 0.81 5.26
CA SER A 368 -20.96 -0.22 5.15
C SER A 368 -20.44 -1.65 5.28
N GLY A 369 -21.02 -2.43 6.19
CA GLY A 369 -20.76 -3.88 6.27
C GLY A 369 -19.38 -4.30 6.80
N SER A 370 -18.52 -3.37 7.21
CA SER A 370 -17.21 -3.64 7.80
C SER A 370 -17.26 -4.02 9.29
N GLY A 371 -16.14 -4.50 9.82
CA GLY A 371 -15.91 -4.75 11.24
C GLY A 371 -16.53 -6.04 11.77
N THR A 372 -16.89 -6.99 10.90
CA THR A 372 -17.67 -8.18 11.28
C THR A 372 -16.84 -9.39 11.67
N MET A 373 -15.54 -9.43 11.35
CA MET A 373 -14.70 -10.60 11.55
C MET A 373 -13.21 -10.24 11.64
N PRO A 374 -12.75 -9.61 12.75
CA PRO A 374 -11.34 -9.27 12.90
C PRO A 374 -10.41 -10.48 12.76
N ASP A 375 -9.26 -10.27 12.13
CA ASP A 375 -8.31 -11.34 11.82
C ASP A 375 -7.61 -11.88 13.08
N ALA A 376 -7.99 -13.09 13.47
CA ALA A 376 -7.39 -13.83 14.59
C ALA A 376 -6.60 -15.06 14.12
N SER A 377 -6.15 -15.08 12.86
CA SER A 377 -5.57 -16.28 12.24
C SER A 377 -4.18 -16.65 12.77
N ASP A 378 -3.35 -15.66 13.12
CA ASP A 378 -2.02 -15.86 13.72
C ASP A 378 -1.81 -14.91 14.90
N GLY A 379 -1.82 -15.46 16.12
CA GLY A 379 -1.70 -14.63 17.31
C GLY A 379 -0.31 -14.09 17.65
N ASN A 380 0.74 -14.52 16.95
CA ASN A 380 2.07 -13.92 17.10
C ASN A 380 2.33 -12.85 16.04
N ALA A 381 1.72 -12.99 14.86
CA ALA A 381 1.99 -12.13 13.72
C ALA A 381 0.86 -11.11 13.45
N ARG A 382 -0.36 -11.31 13.97
CA ARG A 382 -1.53 -10.42 13.83
C ARG A 382 -2.04 -9.96 15.20
N GLU A 383 -1.14 -9.41 16.03
CA GLU A 383 -1.43 -9.01 17.41
C GLU A 383 -2.62 -8.02 17.49
N ILE A 384 -2.69 -7.04 16.57
CA ILE A 384 -3.81 -6.08 16.51
C ILE A 384 -5.13 -6.80 16.18
N GLY A 385 -5.13 -7.70 15.18
CA GLY A 385 -6.34 -8.43 14.81
C GLY A 385 -6.84 -9.33 15.93
N MET A 386 -5.93 -9.99 16.65
CA MET A 386 -6.25 -10.75 17.86
C MET A 386 -6.82 -9.89 18.98
N LEU A 387 -6.21 -8.73 19.23
CA LEU A 387 -6.70 -7.75 20.20
C LEU A 387 -8.15 -7.38 19.87
N LEU A 388 -8.43 -7.02 18.61
CA LEU A 388 -9.78 -6.65 18.18
C LEU A 388 -10.76 -7.82 18.29
N PHE A 389 -10.37 -9.02 17.87
CA PHE A 389 -11.19 -10.22 17.97
C PHE A 389 -11.66 -10.48 19.40
N PHE A 390 -10.76 -10.37 20.37
CA PHE A 390 -11.08 -10.64 21.78
C PHE A 390 -11.73 -9.48 22.50
N VAL A 391 -11.41 -8.22 22.17
CA VAL A 391 -12.06 -7.07 22.79
C VAL A 391 -13.53 -6.98 22.36
N TYR A 392 -13.81 -7.29 21.08
CA TYR A 392 -15.17 -7.20 20.56
C TYR A 392 -15.99 -8.49 20.71
N LEU A 393 -15.38 -9.67 20.84
CA LEU A 393 -16.08 -10.96 21.05
C LEU A 393 -17.27 -11.22 20.11
N GLY A 394 -17.13 -10.82 18.85
CA GLY A 394 -18.17 -10.97 17.82
C GLY A 394 -19.15 -9.78 17.74
N ASP A 395 -19.02 -8.78 18.61
CA ASP A 395 -19.55 -7.45 18.32
C ASP A 395 -18.83 -6.87 17.11
N ARG A 396 -19.53 -5.97 16.41
CA ARG A 396 -18.96 -5.25 15.29
C ARG A 396 -17.89 -4.27 15.77
N VAL A 397 -16.71 -4.31 15.16
CA VAL A 397 -15.66 -3.30 15.35
C VAL A 397 -16.12 -1.94 14.86
N ASP A 398 -15.72 -0.88 15.56
CA ASP A 398 -16.03 0.48 15.17
C ASP A 398 -15.35 0.87 13.84
N ASP A 399 -16.01 1.73 13.07
CA ASP A 399 -15.54 2.14 11.74
C ASP A 399 -14.17 2.85 11.80
N VAL A 400 -13.99 3.68 12.82
CA VAL A 400 -12.75 4.40 13.08
C VAL A 400 -12.21 4.01 14.45
N LEU A 401 -10.98 3.51 14.48
CA LEU A 401 -10.22 3.19 15.68
C LEU A 401 -9.09 4.20 15.88
N TYR A 402 -8.88 4.61 17.13
CA TYR A 402 -7.74 5.45 17.52
C TYR A 402 -7.06 4.90 18.77
N ASP A 403 -5.75 4.66 18.73
CA ASP A 403 -5.02 4.34 19.95
C ASP A 403 -4.60 5.58 20.75
N SER A 404 -4.84 5.59 22.05
CA SER A 404 -4.51 6.72 22.91
C SER A 404 -3.05 6.69 23.39
N ILE A 405 -2.13 6.02 22.68
CA ILE A 405 -0.71 6.03 23.06
C ILE A 405 -0.17 7.46 22.86
N GLY A 406 0.48 7.99 23.90
CA GLY A 406 0.98 9.36 23.91
C GLY A 406 -0.05 10.42 24.35
N GLU A 407 -1.31 10.05 24.61
CA GLU A 407 -2.29 10.94 25.24
C GLU A 407 -2.00 11.12 26.74
N SER A 408 -2.11 12.34 27.26
CA SER A 408 -1.87 12.63 28.68
C SER A 408 -2.98 12.14 29.62
N ALA A 409 -4.19 11.89 29.10
CA ALA A 409 -5.31 11.37 29.85
C ALA A 409 -6.19 10.45 29.01
N PHE A 410 -6.65 9.35 29.60
CA PHE A 410 -7.58 8.41 28.98
C PHE A 410 -8.62 7.95 29.99
N SER A 411 -9.88 7.87 29.56
CA SER A 411 -11.01 7.39 30.34
C SER A 411 -12.01 6.68 29.44
N THR A 412 -12.44 5.48 29.83
CA THR A 412 -13.41 4.71 29.04
C THR A 412 -14.84 5.27 29.12
N THR A 413 -15.12 6.18 30.07
CA THR A 413 -16.48 6.64 30.37
C THR A 413 -16.66 8.15 30.49
N ASP A 414 -15.60 8.91 30.77
CA ASP A 414 -15.67 10.36 30.97
C ASP A 414 -14.92 11.09 29.85
N ALA A 415 -15.69 11.68 28.93
CA ALA A 415 -15.16 12.46 27.81
C ALA A 415 -14.25 13.61 28.25
N THR A 416 -14.50 14.21 29.43
CA THR A 416 -13.69 15.33 29.95
C THR A 416 -12.35 14.88 30.54
N ALA A 417 -12.18 13.56 30.73
CA ALA A 417 -10.98 12.92 31.22
C ALA A 417 -10.20 12.18 30.11
N ASN A 418 -10.56 12.39 28.84
CA ASN A 418 -9.74 12.01 27.70
C ASN A 418 -9.05 13.26 27.17
N SER A 419 -7.73 13.20 27.01
CA SER A 419 -7.01 14.21 26.25
C SER A 419 -7.19 13.95 24.75
N ASN A 420 -6.98 15.00 23.97
CA ASN A 420 -6.85 14.92 22.52
C ASN A 420 -5.57 15.68 22.13
N ASP A 421 -4.49 15.39 22.84
CA ASP A 421 -3.19 16.05 22.71
C ASP A 421 -2.61 15.80 21.31
N ASN A 422 -2.90 14.63 20.73
CA ASN A 422 -2.53 14.28 19.37
C ASN A 422 -3.45 14.91 18.31
N HIS A 423 -4.49 15.67 18.67
CA HIS A 423 -5.40 16.33 17.75
C HIS A 423 -5.97 15.38 16.68
N ILE A 424 -6.74 14.40 17.14
CA ILE A 424 -7.51 13.49 16.30
C ILE A 424 -8.92 14.05 16.14
N CYS A 425 -9.34 14.21 14.89
CA CYS A 425 -10.59 14.84 14.50
C CYS A 425 -11.45 13.85 13.74
N VAL A 426 -12.57 13.43 14.33
CA VAL A 426 -13.54 12.51 13.73
C VAL A 426 -14.95 13.09 13.71
N GLY A 427 -15.13 14.35 14.12
CA GLY A 427 -16.44 15.01 14.23
C GLY A 427 -17.19 15.11 12.90
N GLY A 428 -16.47 15.08 11.78
CA GLY A 428 -17.03 15.06 10.42
C GLY A 428 -17.44 13.66 9.93
N ASN A 429 -17.15 12.60 10.69
CA ASN A 429 -17.38 11.20 10.30
C ASN A 429 -18.67 10.61 10.87
N THR A 430 -19.74 11.42 10.94
CA THR A 430 -21.00 11.04 11.61
C THR A 430 -21.78 9.89 10.94
N GLY A 431 -21.36 9.45 9.76
CA GLY A 431 -21.89 8.28 9.05
C GLY A 431 -21.38 6.94 9.56
N GLY A 432 -20.36 6.92 10.42
CA GLY A 432 -19.79 5.71 11.03
C GLY A 432 -19.79 5.76 12.56
N THR A 433 -19.10 4.81 13.18
CA THR A 433 -18.83 4.75 14.62
C THR A 433 -17.35 4.97 14.94
N PHE A 434 -17.04 5.30 16.19
CA PHE A 434 -15.70 5.61 16.63
C PHE A 434 -15.41 4.98 17.99
N ALA A 435 -14.19 4.45 18.14
CA ALA A 435 -13.63 4.04 19.41
C ALA A 435 -12.19 4.54 19.58
N SER A 436 -11.90 5.07 20.76
CA SER A 436 -10.52 5.26 21.22
C SER A 436 -10.16 4.19 22.26
N LEU A 437 -8.92 3.71 22.21
CA LEU A 437 -8.44 2.63 23.06
C LEU A 437 -6.99 2.82 23.49
N ASN A 438 -6.66 2.39 24.71
CA ASN A 438 -5.25 2.30 25.10
C ASN A 438 -4.73 0.88 24.80
N ILE A 439 -4.13 0.70 23.62
CA ILE A 439 -3.64 -0.63 23.17
C ILE A 439 -2.69 -1.24 24.19
N GLU A 440 -1.75 -0.48 24.74
CA GLU A 440 -0.77 -0.99 25.71
C GLU A 440 -1.46 -1.54 26.98
N ALA A 441 -2.42 -0.79 27.52
CA ALA A 441 -3.17 -1.19 28.70
C ALA A 441 -4.07 -2.42 28.44
N LEU A 442 -4.68 -2.50 27.26
CA LEU A 442 -5.50 -3.66 26.87
C LEU A 442 -4.62 -4.90 26.66
N ALA A 443 -3.52 -4.76 25.91
CA ALA A 443 -2.56 -5.82 25.64
C ALA A 443 -2.04 -6.45 26.95
N ALA A 444 -1.75 -5.63 27.97
CA ALA A 444 -1.25 -6.10 29.26
C ALA A 444 -2.25 -6.96 30.07
N ARG A 445 -3.54 -6.95 29.72
CA ARG A 445 -4.59 -7.73 30.41
C ARG A 445 -4.83 -9.10 29.77
N PHE A 446 -4.30 -9.34 28.57
CA PHE A 446 -4.44 -10.65 27.93
C PHE A 446 -3.71 -11.75 28.72
N GLY A 447 -4.40 -12.88 28.90
CA GLY A 447 -3.90 -14.01 29.70
C GLY A 447 -4.13 -13.88 31.21
N GLY A 448 -4.78 -12.81 31.67
CA GLY A 448 -5.24 -12.65 33.06
C GLY A 448 -6.69 -13.10 33.28
N ASP A 449 -7.15 -13.02 34.54
CA ASP A 449 -8.53 -13.36 34.93
C ASP A 449 -9.57 -12.29 34.53
N ASP A 450 -9.11 -11.11 34.08
CA ASP A 450 -9.93 -9.95 33.70
C ASP A 450 -9.62 -9.54 32.25
N ALA A 451 -10.10 -10.36 31.31
CA ALA A 451 -9.91 -10.12 29.88
C ALA A 451 -10.62 -8.82 29.45
N PRO A 452 -9.98 -8.00 28.59
CA PRO A 452 -10.58 -6.75 28.15
C PRO A 452 -11.79 -6.99 27.24
N GLY A 453 -12.73 -6.06 27.25
CA GLY A 453 -13.90 -6.04 26.38
C GLY A 453 -14.23 -4.65 25.85
N VAL A 454 -15.33 -4.52 25.10
CA VAL A 454 -15.77 -3.24 24.50
C VAL A 454 -16.00 -2.11 25.53
N ASP A 455 -16.29 -2.46 26.78
CA ASP A 455 -16.47 -1.50 27.89
C ASP A 455 -15.13 -0.88 28.36
N ASP A 456 -14.01 -1.43 27.91
CA ASP A 456 -12.66 -0.92 28.15
C ASP A 456 -12.20 0.06 27.06
N LEU A 457 -13.07 0.36 26.10
CA LEU A 457 -12.85 1.36 25.05
C LEU A 457 -13.65 2.62 25.37
N PHE A 458 -13.16 3.78 24.95
CA PHE A 458 -13.95 5.00 24.95
C PHE A 458 -14.72 5.10 23.63
N ARG A 459 -16.05 4.91 23.69
CA ARG A 459 -16.94 4.86 22.52
C ARG A 459 -18.01 5.96 22.60
N PRO A 460 -17.65 7.24 22.43
CA PRO A 460 -18.60 8.34 22.54
C PRO A 460 -19.62 8.29 21.39
N PRO A 461 -20.86 8.74 21.59
CA PRO A 461 -21.75 8.99 20.46
C PRO A 461 -21.24 10.17 19.62
N ALA A 462 -21.61 10.21 18.34
CA ALA A 462 -21.41 11.39 17.50
C ALA A 462 -21.95 12.66 18.21
N PRO A 463 -21.22 13.79 18.17
CA PRO A 463 -20.09 14.10 17.30
C PRO A 463 -18.71 13.65 17.84
N PHE A 464 -18.67 12.75 18.82
CA PHE A 464 -17.46 12.08 19.32
C PHE A 464 -16.55 12.94 20.22
N THR A 465 -17.10 13.85 21.02
CA THR A 465 -16.34 14.64 22.00
C THR A 465 -15.42 13.75 22.87
N PRO A 466 -14.12 14.12 23.06
CA PRO A 466 -13.46 15.39 22.70
C PRO A 466 -12.83 15.42 21.30
N PHE A 467 -13.11 14.44 20.45
CA PHE A 467 -12.57 14.33 19.08
C PHE A 467 -13.49 14.98 18.03
N ASP A 468 -14.39 15.86 18.46
CA ASP A 468 -15.46 16.51 17.67
C ASP A 468 -14.98 17.71 16.85
N CYS A 469 -13.78 17.62 16.27
CA CYS A 469 -13.21 18.58 15.33
C CYS A 469 -13.24 18.05 13.89
N THR A 470 -13.02 18.95 12.92
CA THR A 470 -13.10 18.68 11.46
C THR A 470 -11.95 19.28 10.66
N GLU A 471 -10.96 19.86 11.34
CA GLU A 471 -9.89 20.62 10.71
C GLU A 471 -8.56 20.25 11.34
N LEU A 472 -7.50 20.32 10.55
CA LEU A 472 -6.14 20.22 11.05
C LEU A 472 -5.85 21.36 12.04
N GLN A 473 -5.05 21.09 13.06
CA GLN A 473 -4.42 22.12 13.84
C GLN A 473 -3.37 22.83 12.96
N GLY A 474 -3.53 24.15 12.77
CA GLY A 474 -2.63 24.96 11.95
C GLY A 474 -3.21 25.26 10.57
N GLU A 475 -2.35 25.43 9.58
CA GLU A 475 -2.79 25.68 8.20
C GLU A 475 -3.37 24.40 7.56
N PRO A 476 -4.32 24.52 6.60
CA PRO A 476 -4.77 23.40 5.77
C PRO A 476 -3.61 22.70 5.08
N LEU A 477 -3.87 21.51 4.51
CA LEU A 477 -2.90 20.87 3.61
C LEU A 477 -2.64 21.81 2.43
N PRO A 478 -1.37 21.99 2.00
CA PRO A 478 -1.08 22.70 0.78
C PRO A 478 -1.63 21.94 -0.43
N GLU A 479 -1.90 22.65 -1.53
CA GLU A 479 -2.11 21.99 -2.81
C GLU A 479 -0.81 21.28 -3.21
N ILE A 480 -0.90 19.98 -3.48
CA ILE A 480 0.25 19.15 -3.84
C ILE A 480 0.40 19.19 -5.36
N THR A 481 1.41 19.93 -5.83
CA THR A 481 1.75 20.02 -7.24
C THR A 481 3.10 19.38 -7.51
N LEU A 482 3.21 18.67 -8.62
CA LEU A 482 4.47 18.17 -9.16
C LEU A 482 5.07 19.23 -10.08
N ASP A 483 6.38 19.43 -9.99
CA ASP A 483 7.11 20.48 -10.73
C ASP A 483 7.35 20.19 -12.22
#